data_AF-A0A1X2HPL5-F1
#
_entry.id   AF-A0A1X2HPL5-F1
#
_cell.length_a   1.000
_cell.length_b   1.000
_cell.length_c   1.000
_cell.angle_alpha   90.00
_cell.angle_beta   90.00
_cell.angle_gamma   90.00
#
_symmetry.space_group_name_H-M   'P 1'
#
loop_
_entity.id
_entity.type
_entity.pdbx_description
1 polymer ?
#
loop_
_entity_poly.entity_id
_entity_poly.type
_entity_poly.pdbx_seq_one_letter_code
_entity_poly.pdbx_strand_id
1 'polypeptide(L)'
;MEILSSGAHRVLVQQEPPVLLSQMDVARFLQFHNHHLGSILDRTVPDFVRSDRDLHVITFKNTAQEVFLRMANEGVSGVPIVDDEECLVGDLSPENLRGLNRSRYPDLEKPVVMFLKEQGGGELWRPVTCHGRFTLSQVMTAFVLRQAHRIWWCEDDGRVLGLITLSDLLRIFLE
;
A
#
# COMPACT_ATOMS: atom_id res chain seq x y z
N MET A 1 -14.79 -6.08 -12.01
CA MET A 1 -14.25 -5.57 -10.73
C MET A 1 -13.86 -6.73 -9.81
N GLU A 2 -14.63 -7.82 -9.75
CA GLU A 2 -14.33 -9.04 -8.96
C GLU A 2 -12.89 -9.58 -9.09
N ILE A 3 -12.38 -9.75 -10.32
CA ILE A 3 -11.01 -10.24 -10.57
C ILE A 3 -9.96 -9.27 -9.97
N LEU A 4 -10.21 -7.95 -10.07
CA LEU A 4 -9.31 -6.93 -9.55
C LEU A 4 -9.39 -6.81 -8.03
N SER A 5 -10.50 -7.19 -7.39
CA SER A 5 -10.63 -7.21 -5.92
C SER A 5 -10.13 -8.51 -5.27
N SER A 6 -9.81 -9.54 -6.06
CA SER A 6 -9.34 -10.86 -5.60
C SER A 6 -7.83 -11.08 -5.74
N GLY A 7 -7.07 -10.02 -6.03
CA GLY A 7 -5.60 -10.04 -6.00
C GLY A 7 -4.93 -9.83 -7.35
N ALA A 8 -5.66 -9.86 -8.47
CA ALA A 8 -5.10 -9.44 -9.74
C ALA A 8 -4.94 -7.91 -9.77
N HIS A 9 -3.71 -7.43 -9.99
CA HIS A 9 -3.46 -5.99 -10.10
C HIS A 9 -3.92 -5.39 -11.42
N ARG A 10 -3.95 -6.21 -12.49
CA ARG A 10 -4.34 -5.81 -13.84
C ARG A 10 -5.04 -6.96 -14.57
N VAL A 11 -5.96 -6.63 -15.46
CA VAL A 11 -6.72 -7.56 -16.30
C VAL A 11 -6.65 -7.10 -17.75
N LEU A 12 -6.37 -8.03 -18.66
CA LEU A 12 -6.43 -7.77 -20.10
C LEU A 12 -7.90 -7.83 -20.54
N VAL A 13 -8.42 -6.71 -21.05
CA VAL A 13 -9.74 -6.61 -21.65
C VAL A 13 -9.61 -6.87 -23.15
N GLN A 14 -10.25 -7.93 -23.61
CA GLN A 14 -10.26 -8.32 -25.02
C GLN A 14 -11.24 -7.42 -25.80
N GLN A 15 -10.70 -6.36 -26.36
CA GLN A 15 -11.34 -5.47 -27.33
C GLN A 15 -10.33 -5.17 -28.44
N GLU A 16 -10.68 -4.35 -29.44
CA GLU A 16 -9.77 -3.96 -30.52
C GLU A 16 -9.44 -2.45 -30.48
N PRO A 17 -8.20 -2.05 -30.15
CA PRO A 17 -7.08 -2.87 -29.66
C PRO A 17 -7.26 -3.32 -28.19
N PRO A 18 -6.63 -4.43 -27.76
CA PRO A 18 -6.78 -4.91 -26.40
C PRO A 18 -6.20 -3.89 -25.40
N VAL A 19 -6.85 -3.77 -24.24
CA VAL A 19 -6.47 -2.79 -23.21
C VAL A 19 -6.19 -3.50 -21.89
N LEU A 20 -5.13 -3.08 -21.21
CA LEU A 20 -4.78 -3.56 -19.88
C LEU A 20 -5.39 -2.62 -18.83
N LEU A 21 -6.41 -3.08 -18.12
CA LEU A 21 -7.08 -2.32 -17.06
C LEU A 21 -6.45 -2.64 -15.71
N SER A 22 -6.07 -1.62 -14.92
CA SER A 22 -5.52 -1.78 -13.57
C SER A 22 -6.53 -1.45 -12.46
N GLN A 23 -6.22 -1.88 -11.23
CA GLN A 23 -6.96 -1.46 -10.04
C GLN A 23 -7.02 0.07 -9.87
N MET A 24 -5.91 0.76 -10.17
CA MET A 24 -5.83 2.22 -10.08
C MET A 24 -6.73 2.89 -11.12
N ASP A 25 -6.89 2.32 -12.32
CA ASP A 25 -7.81 2.87 -13.32
C ASP A 25 -9.27 2.80 -12.86
N VAL A 26 -9.65 1.70 -12.20
CA VAL A 26 -10.97 1.57 -11.59
C VAL A 26 -11.14 2.57 -10.44
N ALA A 27 -10.15 2.72 -9.56
CA ALA A 27 -10.20 3.71 -8.48
C ALA A 27 -10.33 5.15 -9.00
N ARG A 28 -9.60 5.51 -10.08
CA ARG A 28 -9.74 6.82 -10.75
C ARG A 28 -11.13 7.02 -11.33
N PHE A 29 -11.69 5.99 -11.97
CA PHE A 29 -13.05 6.04 -12.51
C PHE A 29 -14.09 6.26 -11.40
N LEU A 30 -14.02 5.48 -10.32
CA LEU A 30 -14.91 5.63 -9.16
C LEU A 30 -14.79 7.01 -8.52
N GLN A 31 -13.56 7.52 -8.36
CA GLN A 31 -13.32 8.85 -7.82
C GLN A 31 -13.90 9.95 -8.72
N PHE A 32 -13.74 9.84 -10.05
CA PHE A 32 -14.27 10.81 -11.00
C PHE A 32 -15.81 10.83 -11.00
N HIS A 33 -16.43 9.66 -10.78
CA HIS A 33 -17.89 9.48 -10.73
C HIS A 33 -18.44 9.38 -9.30
N ASN A 34 -17.72 9.93 -8.30
CA ASN A 34 -18.05 9.74 -6.89
C ASN A 34 -19.47 10.19 -6.49
N HIS A 35 -20.02 11.19 -7.19
CA HIS A 35 -21.36 11.72 -6.96
C HIS A 35 -22.48 10.70 -7.23
N HIS A 36 -22.18 9.59 -7.92
CA HIS A 36 -23.11 8.48 -8.13
C HIS A 36 -23.06 7.41 -7.03
N LEU A 37 -22.06 7.43 -6.14
CA LEU A 37 -21.81 6.35 -5.18
C LEU A 37 -22.61 6.51 -3.87
N GLY A 38 -23.13 7.71 -3.59
CA GLY A 38 -23.98 7.95 -2.42
C GLY A 38 -23.26 7.76 -1.08
N SER A 39 -24.00 7.33 -0.06
CA SER A 39 -23.54 7.29 1.33
C SER A 39 -22.49 6.21 1.62
N ILE A 40 -22.20 5.29 0.69
CA ILE A 40 -21.11 4.33 0.84
C ILE A 40 -19.76 5.05 1.05
N LEU A 41 -19.64 6.25 0.49
CA LEU A 41 -18.46 7.09 0.58
C LEU A 41 -18.23 7.70 1.96
N ASP A 42 -19.26 7.71 2.82
CA ASP A 42 -19.21 8.27 4.17
C ASP A 42 -18.72 7.26 5.21
N ARG A 43 -18.61 5.96 4.86
CA ARG A 43 -18.01 4.93 5.72
C ARG A 43 -16.61 5.35 6.16
N THR A 44 -16.31 5.21 7.44
CA THR A 44 -15.01 5.54 8.01
C THR A 44 -14.05 4.36 7.93
N VAL A 45 -12.74 4.59 8.06
CA VAL A 45 -11.71 3.54 7.96
C VAL A 45 -12.03 2.27 8.79
N PRO A 46 -12.42 2.36 10.08
CA PRO A 46 -12.79 1.18 10.86
C PRO A 46 -13.95 0.37 10.29
N ASP A 47 -14.85 1.00 9.52
CA ASP A 47 -16.03 0.35 8.97
C ASP A 47 -15.70 -0.56 7.79
N PHE A 48 -14.55 -0.36 7.10
CA PHE A 48 -14.22 -1.09 5.87
C PHE A 48 -12.82 -1.70 5.84
N VAL A 49 -11.94 -1.33 6.78
CA VAL A 49 -10.62 -1.96 6.87
C VAL A 49 -10.77 -3.39 7.39
N ARG A 50 -9.99 -4.30 6.80
CA ARG A 50 -9.97 -5.69 7.23
C ARG A 50 -9.19 -5.84 8.52
N SER A 51 -9.90 -6.08 9.62
CA SER A 51 -9.31 -6.30 10.95
C SER A 51 -8.71 -7.70 11.12
N ASP A 52 -8.97 -8.62 10.19
CA ASP A 52 -8.50 -10.03 10.23
C ASP A 52 -7.12 -10.24 9.59
N ARG A 53 -6.48 -9.19 9.06
CA ARG A 53 -5.18 -9.30 8.39
C ARG A 53 -4.05 -9.14 9.41
N ASP A 54 -3.25 -10.19 9.58
CA ASP A 54 -2.00 -10.10 10.34
C ASP A 54 -1.07 -9.05 9.72
N LEU A 55 -0.72 -8.05 10.54
CA LEU A 55 0.17 -6.98 10.15
C LEU A 55 1.61 -7.39 10.46
N HIS A 56 2.39 -7.67 9.43
CA HIS A 56 3.80 -8.05 9.56
C HIS A 56 4.66 -6.80 9.77
N VAL A 57 4.70 -6.31 11.00
CA VAL A 57 5.49 -5.13 11.40
C VAL A 57 6.98 -5.48 11.46
N ILE A 58 7.81 -4.59 10.91
CA ILE A 58 9.26 -4.77 10.77
C ILE A 58 9.98 -3.62 11.47
N THR A 59 10.99 -3.92 12.27
CA THR A 59 11.83 -2.86 12.86
C THR A 59 12.79 -2.30 11.82
N PHE A 60 13.04 -0.98 11.88
CA PHE A 60 13.99 -0.26 11.03
C PHE A 60 15.43 -0.82 11.04
N LYS A 61 15.75 -1.64 12.05
CA LYS A 61 17.06 -2.29 12.23
C LYS A 61 17.26 -3.54 11.37
N ASN A 62 16.19 -4.20 10.92
CA ASN A 62 16.31 -5.38 10.05
C ASN A 62 17.03 -5.02 8.77
N THR A 63 17.79 -5.96 8.19
CA THR A 63 18.41 -5.72 6.87
C THR A 63 17.36 -5.76 5.77
N ALA A 64 17.54 -4.99 4.69
CA ALA A 64 16.59 -5.03 3.58
C ALA A 64 16.43 -6.46 3.01
N GLN A 65 17.50 -7.25 2.99
CA GLN A 65 17.49 -8.66 2.58
C GLN A 65 16.56 -9.51 3.46
N GLU A 66 16.69 -9.42 4.79
CA GLU A 66 15.82 -10.13 5.74
C GLU A 66 14.35 -9.80 5.48
N VAL A 67 14.05 -8.51 5.28
CA VAL A 67 12.69 -8.05 5.07
C VAL A 67 12.13 -8.56 3.75
N PHE A 68 12.88 -8.49 2.64
CA PHE A 68 12.43 -9.03 1.36
C PHE A 68 12.21 -10.55 1.39
N LEU A 69 13.10 -11.30 2.05
CA LEU A 69 12.95 -12.74 2.23
C LEU A 69 11.70 -13.07 3.06
N ARG A 70 11.47 -12.33 4.14
CA ARG A 70 10.28 -12.46 4.98
C ARG A 70 9.01 -12.19 4.18
N MET A 71 8.97 -11.09 3.42
CA MET A 71 7.84 -10.77 2.54
C MET A 71 7.56 -11.88 1.52
N ALA A 72 8.60 -12.45 0.90
CA ALA A 72 8.46 -13.54 -0.05
C ALA A 72 7.91 -14.82 0.60
N ASN A 73 8.36 -15.15 1.81
CA ASN A 73 7.90 -16.32 2.56
C ASN A 73 6.45 -16.16 3.06
N GLU A 74 6.07 -14.96 3.47
CA GLU A 74 4.74 -14.66 4.01
C GLU A 74 3.73 -14.31 2.90
N GLY A 75 4.17 -14.13 1.65
CA GLY A 75 3.32 -13.79 0.53
C GLY A 75 2.70 -12.39 0.60
N VAL A 76 3.34 -11.46 1.35
CA VAL A 76 2.83 -10.10 1.54
C VAL A 76 3.45 -9.13 0.53
N SER A 77 2.62 -8.25 -0.02
CA SER A 77 3.05 -7.30 -1.07
C SER A 77 3.72 -6.04 -0.51
N GLY A 78 3.79 -5.88 0.81
CA GLY A 78 4.55 -4.82 1.48
C GLY A 78 4.28 -4.77 2.98
N VAL A 79 5.22 -4.17 3.69
CA VAL A 79 5.32 -4.20 5.16
C VAL A 79 5.63 -2.82 5.72
N PRO A 80 5.07 -2.46 6.88
CA PRO A 80 5.43 -1.22 7.55
C PRO A 80 6.78 -1.38 8.27
N ILE A 81 7.61 -0.35 8.19
CA ILE A 81 8.86 -0.24 8.93
C ILE A 81 8.64 0.73 10.09
N VAL A 82 8.89 0.27 11.31
CA VAL A 82 8.70 1.05 12.54
C VAL A 82 10.01 1.30 13.29
N ASP A 83 10.03 2.37 14.09
CA ASP A 83 11.11 2.65 15.03
C ASP A 83 10.96 1.88 16.36
N ASP A 84 11.75 2.27 17.36
CA ASP A 84 11.73 1.66 18.70
C ASP A 84 10.48 2.03 19.51
N GLU A 85 9.70 3.03 19.09
CA GLU A 85 8.41 3.43 19.69
C GLU A 85 7.22 2.81 18.93
N GLU A 86 7.48 1.89 18.01
CA GLU A 86 6.50 1.27 17.10
C GLU A 86 5.81 2.27 16.15
N CYS A 87 6.39 3.47 15.99
CA CYS A 87 5.89 4.49 15.08
C CYS A 87 6.34 4.21 13.65
N LEU A 88 5.45 4.43 12.67
CA LEU A 88 5.76 4.22 11.25
C LEU A 88 6.82 5.21 10.75
N VAL A 89 7.97 4.70 10.32
CA VAL A 89 9.08 5.50 9.76
C VAL A 89 9.32 5.26 8.27
N GLY A 90 8.76 4.19 7.71
CA GLY A 90 8.88 3.86 6.29
C GLY A 90 8.03 2.65 5.92
N ASP A 91 8.02 2.27 4.65
CA ASP A 91 7.44 1.02 4.19
C ASP A 91 8.31 0.38 3.10
N LEU A 92 8.24 -0.94 3.02
CA LEU A 92 8.97 -1.71 2.02
C LEU A 92 8.00 -2.52 1.15
N SER A 93 8.25 -2.54 -0.15
CA SER A 93 7.50 -3.30 -1.14
C SER A 93 8.46 -3.84 -2.22
N PRO A 94 8.02 -4.80 -3.07
CA PRO A 94 8.85 -5.26 -4.19
C PRO A 94 9.27 -4.15 -5.16
N GLU A 95 8.55 -3.02 -5.19
CA GLU A 95 8.90 -1.88 -6.03
C GLU A 95 10.23 -1.24 -5.63
N ASN A 96 10.63 -1.37 -4.36
CA ASN A 96 11.91 -0.87 -3.86
C ASN A 96 13.12 -1.69 -4.39
N LEU A 97 12.89 -2.85 -5.02
CA LEU A 97 13.92 -3.61 -5.73
C LEU A 97 14.17 -3.09 -7.15
N ARG A 98 13.35 -2.15 -7.66
CA ARG A 98 13.56 -1.60 -9.00
C ARG A 98 14.95 -0.95 -9.08
N GLY A 99 15.69 -1.28 -10.13
CA GLY A 99 17.06 -0.77 -10.33
C GLY A 99 18.13 -1.46 -9.47
N LEU A 100 17.80 -2.52 -8.71
CA LEU A 100 18.79 -3.40 -8.11
C LEU A 100 19.65 -4.03 -9.21
N ASN A 101 20.96 -4.04 -8.99
CA ASN A 101 21.94 -4.60 -9.92
C ASN A 101 23.19 -5.03 -9.12
N ARG A 102 24.22 -5.54 -9.79
CA ARG A 102 25.42 -6.07 -9.12
C ARG A 102 26.12 -5.07 -8.21
N SER A 103 26.18 -3.79 -8.56
CA SER A 103 26.85 -2.77 -7.72
C SER A 103 26.02 -2.38 -6.49
N ARG A 104 24.70 -2.54 -6.56
CA ARG A 104 23.75 -2.21 -5.49
C ARG A 104 23.34 -3.43 -4.64
N TYR A 105 23.75 -4.62 -5.04
CA TYR A 105 23.46 -5.84 -4.30
C TYR A 105 23.93 -5.78 -2.83
N PRO A 106 25.12 -5.25 -2.51
CA PRO A 106 25.55 -5.09 -1.11
C PRO A 106 24.64 -4.16 -0.29
N ASP A 107 23.85 -3.29 -0.92
CA ASP A 107 22.93 -2.40 -0.19
C ASP A 107 21.81 -3.19 0.51
N LEU A 108 21.53 -4.42 0.08
CA LEU A 108 20.53 -5.28 0.72
C LEU A 108 20.92 -5.71 2.14
N GLU A 109 22.22 -5.76 2.44
CA GLU A 109 22.74 -6.11 3.77
C GLU A 109 22.65 -4.93 4.76
N LYS A 110 22.35 -3.72 4.28
CA LYS A 110 22.18 -2.55 5.14
C LYS A 110 20.86 -2.62 5.91
N PRO A 111 20.76 -1.94 7.07
CA PRO A 111 19.48 -1.70 7.72
C PRO A 111 18.45 -1.16 6.71
N VAL A 112 17.23 -1.66 6.77
CA VAL A 112 16.18 -1.41 5.77
C VAL A 112 15.91 0.08 5.59
N VAL A 113 16.01 0.86 6.67
CA VAL A 113 15.88 2.31 6.62
C VAL A 113 17.01 2.98 5.81
N MET A 114 18.25 2.48 5.91
CA MET A 114 19.38 3.01 5.15
C MET A 114 19.26 2.62 3.68
N PHE A 115 18.86 1.38 3.41
CA PHE A 115 18.53 0.93 2.06
C PHE A 115 17.48 1.84 1.41
N LEU A 116 16.36 2.09 2.10
CA LEU A 116 15.28 2.95 1.60
C LEU A 116 15.76 4.39 1.35
N LYS A 117 16.55 4.95 2.27
CA LYS A 117 17.11 6.29 2.13
C LYS A 117 17.99 6.42 0.89
N GLU A 118 18.81 5.41 0.60
CA GLU A 118 19.67 5.40 -0.59
C GLU A 118 18.87 5.24 -1.88
N GLN A 119 17.78 4.45 -1.88
CA GLN A 119 16.85 4.39 -3.01
C GLN A 119 16.17 5.75 -3.27
N GLY A 120 15.84 6.48 -2.20
CA GLY A 120 15.20 7.79 -2.26
C GLY A 120 16.13 8.97 -2.54
N GLY A 121 17.39 8.72 -2.96
CA GLY A 121 18.34 9.80 -3.24
C GLY A 121 18.85 10.53 -2.00
N GLY A 122 18.89 9.85 -0.86
CA GLY A 122 19.31 10.41 0.43
C GLY A 122 18.16 10.81 1.34
N GLU A 123 16.91 10.67 0.90
CA GLU A 123 15.72 10.96 1.69
C GLU A 123 14.88 9.70 1.93
N LEU A 124 14.28 9.62 3.12
CA LEU A 124 13.25 8.62 3.41
C LEU A 124 11.90 9.17 2.99
N TRP A 125 11.29 8.52 2.01
CA TRP A 125 9.93 8.85 1.62
C TRP A 125 8.95 8.38 2.70
N ARG A 126 8.07 9.30 3.11
CA ARG A 126 7.05 8.98 4.09
C ARG A 126 5.94 8.17 3.43
N PRO A 127 5.54 7.03 4.03
CA PRO A 127 4.41 6.26 3.53
C PRO A 127 3.13 7.10 3.57
N VAL A 128 2.17 6.75 2.70
CA VAL A 128 0.84 7.38 2.75
C VAL A 128 0.07 6.79 3.92
N THR A 129 -0.43 7.65 4.80
CA THR A 129 -1.16 7.26 6.01
C THR A 129 -2.57 7.84 6.05
N CYS A 130 -3.42 7.26 6.90
CA CYS A 130 -4.73 7.78 7.25
C CYS A 130 -5.06 7.50 8.72
N HIS A 131 -6.09 8.17 9.26
CA HIS A 131 -6.61 7.94 10.60
C HIS A 131 -8.02 7.35 10.56
N GLY A 132 -8.49 6.83 11.69
CA GLY A 132 -9.81 6.18 11.80
C GLY A 132 -10.98 7.06 11.37
N ARG A 133 -10.87 8.39 11.54
CA ARG A 133 -11.89 9.38 11.16
C ARG A 133 -12.00 9.65 9.65
N PHE A 134 -11.09 9.12 8.84
CA PHE A 134 -11.10 9.36 7.40
C PHE A 134 -12.21 8.53 6.76
N THR A 135 -12.93 9.16 5.83
CA THR A 135 -13.99 8.52 5.05
C THR A 135 -13.43 7.74 3.86
N LEU A 136 -14.22 6.81 3.32
CA LEU A 136 -13.88 6.09 2.09
C LEU A 136 -13.61 7.05 0.94
N SER A 137 -14.37 8.15 0.82
CA SER A 137 -14.11 9.20 -0.17
C SER A 137 -12.71 9.81 -0.03
N GLN A 138 -12.29 10.12 1.19
CA GLN A 138 -10.98 10.68 1.48
C GLN A 138 -9.85 9.67 1.21
N VAL A 139 -10.05 8.40 1.59
CA VAL A 139 -9.09 7.32 1.33
C VAL A 139 -8.96 7.04 -0.17
N MET A 140 -10.06 6.97 -0.91
CA MET A 140 -10.07 6.83 -2.37
C MET A 140 -9.37 8.01 -3.06
N THR A 141 -9.65 9.23 -2.61
CA THR A 141 -8.96 10.44 -3.08
C THR A 141 -7.45 10.36 -2.81
N ALA A 142 -7.04 9.88 -1.63
CA ALA A 142 -5.63 9.73 -1.29
C ALA A 142 -4.92 8.70 -2.20
N PHE A 143 -5.55 7.55 -2.48
CA PHE A 143 -5.03 6.58 -3.45
C PHE A 143 -4.79 7.21 -4.81
N VAL A 144 -5.79 7.92 -5.35
CA VAL A 144 -5.72 8.51 -6.68
C VAL A 144 -4.71 9.66 -6.74
N LEU A 145 -4.76 10.62 -5.82
CA LEU A 145 -3.89 11.79 -5.87
C LEU A 145 -2.43 11.46 -5.57
N ARG A 146 -2.17 10.52 -4.65
CA ARG A 146 -0.81 10.11 -4.28
C ARG A 146 -0.28 8.97 -5.14
N GLN A 147 -1.08 8.45 -6.07
CA GLN A 147 -0.73 7.26 -6.86
C GLN A 147 -0.30 6.10 -5.95
N ALA A 148 -0.94 5.99 -4.78
CA ALA A 148 -0.55 5.04 -3.76
C ALA A 148 -0.98 3.62 -4.16
N HIS A 149 -0.17 2.64 -3.80
CA HIS A 149 -0.57 1.22 -3.88
C HIS A 149 -1.18 0.72 -2.56
N ARG A 150 -0.86 1.42 -1.47
CA ARG A 150 -1.30 1.13 -0.11
C ARG A 150 -1.42 2.39 0.72
N ILE A 151 -2.26 2.35 1.72
CA ILE A 151 -2.38 3.38 2.76
C ILE A 151 -2.34 2.66 4.11
N TRP A 152 -1.48 3.16 5.00
CA TRP A 152 -1.37 2.65 6.37
C TRP A 152 -2.38 3.39 7.26
N TRP A 153 -3.21 2.63 7.97
CA TRP A 153 -4.07 3.18 9.01
C TRP A 153 -3.27 3.28 10.30
N CYS A 154 -3.12 4.50 10.82
CA CYS A 154 -2.37 4.77 12.04
C CYS A 154 -3.24 5.43 13.13
N GLU A 155 -2.86 5.21 14.39
CA GLU A 155 -3.31 6.03 15.52
C GLU A 155 -2.77 7.46 15.44
N ASP A 156 -3.29 8.35 16.29
CA ASP A 156 -2.83 9.74 16.37
C ASP A 156 -1.37 9.84 16.84
N ASP A 157 -0.84 8.81 17.53
CA ASP A 157 0.56 8.72 17.96
C ASP A 157 1.52 8.16 16.89
N GLY A 158 1.00 7.68 15.75
CA GLY A 158 1.80 7.18 14.64
C GLY A 158 1.98 5.65 14.59
N ARG A 159 1.46 4.91 15.57
CA ARG A 159 1.45 3.44 15.54
C ARG A 159 0.54 2.92 14.44
N VAL A 160 0.97 1.87 13.75
CA VAL A 160 0.24 1.28 12.63
C VAL A 160 -0.80 0.29 13.15
N LEU A 161 -2.07 0.52 12.80
CA LEU A 161 -3.19 -0.36 13.13
C LEU A 161 -3.58 -1.29 11.98
N GLY A 162 -3.33 -0.89 10.74
CA GLY A 162 -3.75 -1.70 9.60
C GLY A 162 -3.26 -1.22 8.24
N LEU A 163 -3.59 -2.02 7.24
CA LEU A 163 -3.22 -1.83 5.85
C LEU A 163 -4.47 -1.78 4.98
N ILE A 164 -4.61 -0.70 4.21
CA ILE A 164 -5.63 -0.56 3.18
C ILE A 164 -4.93 -0.68 1.82
N THR A 165 -5.36 -1.62 0.98
CA THR A 165 -4.88 -1.74 -0.42
C THR A 165 -5.97 -1.37 -1.42
N LEU A 166 -5.60 -1.20 -2.69
CA LEU A 166 -6.59 -1.01 -3.75
C LEU A 166 -7.55 -2.20 -3.86
N SER A 167 -7.10 -3.44 -3.59
CA SER A 167 -7.98 -4.61 -3.57
C SER A 167 -9.06 -4.50 -2.50
N ASP A 168 -8.68 -4.00 -1.31
CA ASP A 168 -9.62 -3.79 -0.19
C ASP A 168 -10.62 -2.69 -0.57
N LEU A 169 -10.13 -1.57 -1.12
CA LEU A 169 -10.99 -0.47 -1.60
C LEU A 169 -12.01 -0.95 -2.63
N LEU A 170 -11.58 -1.72 -3.64
CA LEU A 170 -12.48 -2.18 -4.70
C LEU A 170 -13.52 -3.19 -4.19
N ARG A 171 -13.18 -3.98 -3.17
CA ARG A 171 -14.10 -4.96 -2.58
C ARG A 171 -15.32 -4.32 -1.93
N ILE A 172 -15.17 -3.12 -1.36
CA ILE A 172 -16.25 -2.38 -0.70
C ILE A 172 -17.44 -2.15 -1.64
N PHE A 173 -17.18 -2.02 -2.94
CA PHE A 173 -18.22 -1.78 -3.96
C PHE A 173 -18.85 -3.07 -4.51
N LEU A 174 -18.45 -4.23 -3.99
CA LEU A 174 -18.97 -5.56 -4.36
C LEU A 174 -19.73 -6.24 -3.23
N GLU A 175 -19.72 -5.65 -2.03
CA GLU A 175 -20.55 -6.04 -0.88
C GLU A 175 -21.96 -5.46 -1.02
#